data_AF-A0A8J2W0H4-F1
#
_entry.id   AF-A0A8J2W0H4-F1
#
_cell.length_a   1.000
_cell.length_b   1.000
_cell.length_c   1.000
_cell.angle_alpha   90.00
_cell.angle_beta   90.00
_cell.angle_gamma   90.00
#
_symmetry.space_group_name_H-M   'P 1'
#
loop_
_entity.id
_entity.type
_entity.pdbx_description
1 polymer ?
#
loop_
_entity_poly.entity_id
_entity_poly.type
_entity_poly.pdbx_seq_one_letter_code
_entity_poly.pdbx_strand_id
1 'polypeptide(L)'
;MAFYCCSRLGTKSVFGNLAKYRSALGTVSYAQSASVPKITFKNFEPPKEEHHDIKNERLKRPLSPHLTIIEYQLTSILSISHRFAGMILSGYATVLGVGALVLPNDISHYITMIEGLNLSPATLFLAKVLIAAPFGYHFANGIRHLYWDTAKGLSIKEVYSTGYTMLAGAAALTLILAAL
;
A
#
# COMPACT_ATOMS: atom_id res chain seq x y z
N MET A 1 -19.28 16.13 -8.27
CA MET A 1 -20.36 16.56 -9.18
C MET A 1 -21.67 16.31 -8.46
N ALA A 2 -22.18 17.32 -7.75
CA ALA A 2 -23.48 17.29 -7.08
C ALA A 2 -24.01 18.73 -7.10
N PHE A 3 -24.84 19.02 -8.10
CA PHE A 3 -25.54 20.29 -8.23
C PHE A 3 -26.81 20.23 -7.38
N TYR A 4 -26.86 20.98 -6.28
CA TYR A 4 -28.13 21.26 -5.61
C TYR A 4 -28.75 22.51 -6.24
N CYS A 5 -29.71 22.23 -7.13
CA CYS A 5 -30.71 23.17 -7.61
C CYS A 5 -31.68 23.45 -6.44
N CYS A 6 -31.85 24.71 -6.05
CA CYS A 6 -32.96 25.12 -5.22
C CYS A 6 -33.68 26.25 -5.95
N SER A 7 -34.83 25.92 -6.53
CA SER A 7 -35.73 26.84 -7.19
C SER A 7 -36.86 27.21 -6.23
N ARG A 8 -37.25 28.48 -6.31
CA ARG A 8 -38.64 28.97 -6.18
C ARG A 8 -39.22 29.06 -4.76
N LEU A 9 -39.02 30.23 -4.14
CA LEU A 9 -40.03 30.83 -3.26
C LEU A 9 -40.38 32.21 -3.80
N GLY A 10 -41.62 32.32 -4.30
CA GLY A 10 -42.19 33.59 -4.68
C GLY A 10 -42.78 34.32 -3.47
N THR A 11 -42.88 35.63 -3.66
CA THR A 11 -44.06 36.47 -3.40
C THR A 11 -43.85 37.64 -2.43
N LYS A 12 -44.34 38.77 -2.94
CA LYS A 12 -44.78 40.01 -2.28
C LYS A 12 -43.68 40.96 -1.82
N SER A 13 -43.46 41.96 -2.67
CA SER A 13 -43.15 43.36 -2.34
C SER A 13 -43.27 43.69 -0.85
N VAL A 14 -42.13 43.67 -0.15
CA VAL A 14 -41.96 44.19 1.22
C VAL A 14 -41.42 45.64 1.16
N PHE A 15 -41.68 46.38 0.09
CA PHE A 15 -41.20 47.76 -0.10
C PHE A 15 -42.23 48.83 0.27
N GLY A 16 -43.20 48.49 1.12
CA GLY A 16 -44.34 49.36 1.41
C GLY A 16 -44.19 50.40 2.52
N ASN A 17 -43.06 50.50 3.25
CA ASN A 17 -43.01 51.39 4.44
C ASN A 17 -41.64 51.99 4.78
N LEU A 18 -40.74 52.17 3.80
CA LEU A 18 -39.44 52.83 4.04
C LEU A 18 -39.51 54.36 4.12
N ALA A 19 -40.65 54.98 3.80
CA ALA A 19 -40.81 56.45 3.80
C ALA A 19 -41.18 57.07 5.16
N LYS A 20 -41.39 56.27 6.21
CA LYS A 20 -41.81 56.77 7.54
C LYS A 20 -40.66 56.99 8.53
N TYR A 21 -39.47 56.48 8.22
CA TYR A 21 -38.26 56.75 8.98
C TYR A 21 -37.59 57.98 8.40
N ARG A 22 -38.07 59.15 8.84
CA ARG A 22 -37.39 60.42 8.64
C ARG A 22 -35.94 60.22 9.07
N SER A 23 -35.00 60.50 8.16
CA SER A 23 -33.58 60.35 8.37
C SER A 23 -33.13 61.11 9.62
N ALA A 24 -33.10 60.41 10.76
CA ALA A 24 -32.13 60.68 11.80
C ALA A 24 -30.77 60.19 11.27
N LEU A 25 -30.33 60.76 10.15
CA LEU A 25 -28.92 60.83 9.79
C LEU A 25 -28.29 61.79 10.79
N GLY A 26 -28.20 61.34 12.04
CA GLY A 26 -27.14 61.81 12.92
C GLY A 26 -25.86 61.52 12.16
N THR A 27 -25.11 62.56 11.84
CA THR A 27 -23.73 62.43 11.45
C THR A 27 -23.01 61.81 12.64
N VAL A 28 -23.02 60.47 12.72
CA VAL A 28 -22.15 59.75 13.63
C VAL A 28 -20.76 60.04 13.10
N SER A 29 -20.12 61.05 13.69
CA SER A 29 -18.72 61.34 13.51
C SER A 29 -17.93 60.17 14.09
N TYR A 30 -17.75 59.12 13.29
CA TYR A 30 -16.72 58.10 13.47
C TYR A 30 -15.32 58.66 13.19
N ALA A 31 -15.18 59.98 13.04
CA ALA A 31 -13.89 60.62 13.04
C ALA A 31 -13.42 60.81 14.49
N GLN A 32 -12.25 60.21 14.78
CA GLN A 32 -11.25 60.73 15.72
C GLN A 32 -11.28 60.23 17.18
N SER A 33 -11.10 58.92 17.42
CA SER A 33 -10.37 58.52 18.65
C SER A 33 -9.63 57.17 18.58
N ALA A 34 -9.92 56.31 17.62
CA ALA A 34 -9.02 55.20 17.29
C ALA A 34 -8.11 55.65 16.15
N SER A 35 -6.82 55.86 16.44
CA SER A 35 -5.79 55.98 15.41
C SER A 35 -6.02 54.87 14.38
N VAL A 36 -6.29 55.23 13.12
CA VAL A 36 -6.46 54.27 12.02
C VAL A 36 -5.28 53.28 12.11
N PRO A 37 -5.52 51.96 12.26
CA PRO A 37 -4.43 51.02 12.39
C PRO A 37 -3.56 51.18 11.15
N LYS A 38 -2.28 51.49 11.36
CA LYS A 38 -1.32 51.66 10.28
C LYS A 38 -1.13 50.30 9.59
N ILE A 39 -1.94 50.04 8.56
CA ILE A 39 -1.83 48.82 7.77
C ILE A 39 -0.52 48.90 6.98
N THR A 40 0.46 48.15 7.46
CA THR A 40 1.74 48.02 6.77
C THR A 40 1.61 46.87 5.79
N PHE A 41 1.42 47.20 4.52
CA PHE A 41 1.52 46.22 3.44
C PHE A 41 2.98 45.79 3.32
N LYS A 42 3.26 44.52 3.65
CA LYS A 42 4.55 43.92 3.33
C LYS A 42 4.54 43.54 1.86
N ASN A 43 5.61 43.84 1.14
CA ASN A 43 5.80 43.34 -0.21
C ASN A 43 5.82 41.80 -0.16
N PHE A 44 5.13 41.18 -1.11
CA PHE A 44 5.17 39.73 -1.26
C PHE A 44 6.57 39.32 -1.73
N GLU A 45 7.28 38.54 -0.92
CA GLU A 45 8.46 37.81 -1.37
C GLU A 45 8.02 36.39 -1.77
N PRO A 46 8.32 35.95 -3.00
CA PRO A 46 8.04 34.58 -3.38
C PRO A 46 8.83 33.63 -2.47
N PRO A 47 8.24 32.48 -2.08
CA PRO A 47 8.97 31.50 -1.29
C PRO A 47 10.22 31.08 -2.05
N LYS A 48 11.33 30.86 -1.32
CA LYS A 48 12.50 30.22 -1.92
C LYS A 48 12.09 28.88 -2.51
N GLU A 49 12.33 28.71 -3.80
CA GLU A 49 12.18 27.42 -4.48
C GLU A 49 13.20 26.45 -3.87
N GLU A 50 12.70 25.57 -3.00
CA GLU A 50 13.46 24.52 -2.34
C GLU A 50 12.86 23.17 -2.74
N HIS A 51 13.71 22.18 -2.96
CA HIS A 51 13.23 20.82 -3.20
C HIS A 51 12.47 20.28 -1.98
N HIS A 52 11.39 19.53 -2.22
CA HIS A 52 10.46 19.07 -1.18
C HIS A 52 11.16 18.39 0.00
N ASP A 53 12.10 17.49 -0.29
CA ASP A 53 12.78 16.69 0.74
C ASP A 53 13.75 17.53 1.56
N ILE A 54 14.51 18.41 0.91
CA ILE A 54 15.40 19.38 1.57
C ILE A 54 14.62 20.30 2.49
N LYS A 55 13.45 20.76 2.06
CA LYS A 55 12.54 21.58 2.87
C LYS A 55 12.03 20.80 4.08
N ASN A 56 11.63 19.54 3.93
CA ASN A 56 11.11 18.72 5.03
C ASN A 56 12.19 18.35 6.04
N GLU A 57 13.39 18.04 5.58
CA GLU A 57 14.56 17.75 6.41
C GLU A 57 14.96 19.00 7.21
N ARG A 58 15.08 20.15 6.56
CA ARG A 58 15.34 21.46 7.22
C ARG A 58 14.29 21.79 8.27
N LEU A 59 13.02 21.51 7.98
CA LEU A 59 11.89 21.76 8.89
C LEU A 59 11.70 20.65 9.94
N LYS A 60 12.49 19.56 9.90
CA LYS A 60 12.37 18.40 10.79
C LYS A 60 10.95 17.84 10.89
N ARG A 61 10.25 17.77 9.75
CA ARG A 61 8.87 17.25 9.73
C ARG A 61 8.88 15.76 10.02
N PRO A 62 8.07 15.27 10.97
CA PRO A 62 8.00 13.84 11.24
C PRO A 62 7.33 13.11 10.08
N LEU A 63 7.78 11.87 9.83
CA LEU A 63 7.11 10.96 8.90
C LEU A 63 5.81 10.47 9.53
N SER A 64 4.72 10.48 8.77
CA SER A 64 3.46 9.90 9.24
C SER A 64 3.61 8.39 9.49
N PRO A 65 2.95 7.82 10.52
CA PRO A 65 2.91 6.38 10.70
C PRO A 65 2.33 5.69 9.46
N HIS A 66 2.84 4.51 9.10
CA HIS A 66 2.47 3.79 7.87
C HIS A 66 2.28 2.30 8.18
N LEU A 67 3.31 1.47 8.09
CA LEU A 67 3.20 0.01 8.30
C LEU A 67 2.70 -0.38 9.70
N THR A 68 2.87 0.51 10.69
CA THR A 68 2.45 0.28 12.07
C THR A 68 0.96 0.54 12.32
N ILE A 69 0.27 1.23 11.40
CA ILE A 69 -1.13 1.63 11.57
C ILE A 69 -2.05 1.13 10.45
N ILE A 70 -1.50 0.66 9.33
CA ILE A 70 -2.29 0.16 8.20
C ILE A 70 -2.84 -1.23 8.51
N GLU A 71 -4.10 -1.47 8.17
CA GLU A 71 -4.72 -2.79 8.26
C GLU A 71 -4.13 -3.76 7.23
N TYR A 72 -3.80 -4.97 7.68
CA TYR A 72 -3.27 -6.01 6.79
C TYR A 72 -4.39 -6.60 5.91
N GLN A 73 -4.30 -6.32 4.62
CA GLN A 73 -5.17 -6.88 3.60
C GLN A 73 -4.58 -8.18 3.05
N LEU A 74 -5.45 -9.09 2.60
CA LEU A 74 -4.99 -10.33 1.95
C LEU A 74 -4.00 -10.02 0.82
N THR A 75 -4.29 -9.01 0.00
CA THR A 75 -3.47 -8.60 -1.14
C THR A 75 -2.05 -8.16 -0.76
N SER A 76 -1.90 -7.38 0.32
CA SER A 76 -0.59 -6.90 0.77
C SER A 76 0.24 -8.05 1.34
N ILE A 77 -0.38 -8.93 2.13
CA ILE A 77 0.27 -10.15 2.65
C ILE A 77 0.74 -11.02 1.49
N LEU A 78 -0.13 -11.30 0.51
CA LEU A 78 0.23 -12.15 -0.63
C LEU A 78 1.40 -11.56 -1.44
N SER A 79 1.43 -10.24 -1.61
CA SER A 79 2.54 -9.54 -2.30
C SER A 79 3.86 -9.66 -1.54
N ILE A 80 3.85 -9.44 -0.22
CA ILE A 80 5.05 -9.55 0.61
C ILE A 80 5.55 -11.00 0.65
N SER A 81 4.65 -11.96 0.85
CA SER A 81 4.97 -13.39 0.82
C SER A 81 5.55 -13.83 -0.52
N HIS A 82 5.14 -13.23 -1.64
CA HIS A 82 5.69 -13.54 -2.96
C HIS A 82 7.15 -13.12 -3.09
N ARG A 83 7.51 -11.95 -2.53
CA ARG A 83 8.90 -11.49 -2.44
C ARG A 83 9.73 -12.42 -1.57
N PHE A 84 9.23 -12.78 -0.38
CA PHE A 84 9.94 -13.71 0.51
C PHE A 84 10.14 -15.09 -0.10
N ALA A 85 9.10 -15.67 -0.71
CA ALA A 85 9.23 -16.94 -1.42
C ALA A 85 10.27 -16.85 -2.54
N GLY A 86 10.25 -15.77 -3.34
CA GLY A 86 11.26 -15.55 -4.38
C GLY A 86 12.69 -15.46 -3.83
N MET A 87 12.90 -14.74 -2.73
CA MET A 87 14.21 -14.68 -2.06
C MET A 87 14.67 -16.05 -1.55
N ILE A 88 13.76 -16.84 -0.97
CA ILE A 88 14.04 -18.20 -0.51
C ILE A 88 14.46 -19.10 -1.69
N LEU A 89 13.72 -19.09 -2.80
CA LEU A 89 14.06 -19.87 -3.98
C LEU A 89 15.39 -19.46 -4.60
N SER A 90 15.64 -18.15 -4.73
CA SER A 90 16.93 -17.65 -5.19
C SER A 90 18.05 -18.12 -4.26
N GLY A 91 17.80 -18.09 -2.94
CA GLY A 91 18.70 -18.65 -1.94
C GLY A 91 18.99 -20.14 -2.16
N TYR A 92 17.96 -20.96 -2.41
CA TYR A 92 18.14 -22.37 -2.75
C TYR A 92 19.04 -22.55 -3.97
N ALA A 93 18.74 -21.84 -5.06
CA ALA A 93 19.52 -21.92 -6.30
C ALA A 93 20.98 -21.49 -6.08
N THR A 94 21.21 -20.40 -5.32
CA THR A 94 22.56 -19.93 -5.01
C THR A 94 23.32 -20.90 -4.11
N VAL A 95 22.71 -21.38 -3.02
CA VAL A 95 23.37 -22.31 -2.08
C VAL A 95 23.69 -23.63 -2.75
N LEU A 96 22.76 -24.21 -3.52
CA LEU A 96 23.00 -25.46 -4.23
C LEU A 96 24.01 -25.27 -5.37
N GLY A 97 23.93 -24.16 -6.11
CA GLY A 97 24.85 -23.84 -7.20
C GLY A 97 26.28 -23.61 -6.72
N VAL A 98 26.47 -22.80 -5.67
CA VAL A 98 27.79 -22.59 -5.05
C VAL A 98 28.27 -23.88 -4.38
N GLY A 99 27.39 -24.57 -3.65
CA GLY A 99 27.68 -25.85 -3.00
C GLY A 99 28.25 -26.87 -3.99
N ALA A 100 27.64 -27.01 -5.17
CA ALA A 100 28.12 -27.91 -6.22
C ALA A 100 29.53 -27.56 -6.75
N LEU A 101 29.98 -26.31 -6.60
CA LEU A 101 31.31 -25.88 -7.03
C LEU A 101 32.38 -26.00 -5.94
N VAL A 102 31.99 -25.86 -4.67
CA VAL A 102 32.94 -25.74 -3.54
C VAL A 102 33.00 -26.99 -2.66
N LEU A 103 31.96 -27.83 -2.67
CA LEU A 103 31.93 -29.02 -1.83
C LEU A 103 32.81 -30.13 -2.43
N PRO A 104 33.48 -30.93 -1.56
CA PRO A 104 34.45 -31.93 -2.02
C PRO A 104 33.81 -33.19 -2.59
N ASN A 105 32.54 -33.45 -2.28
CA ASN A 105 31.82 -34.66 -2.65
C ASN A 105 30.65 -34.34 -3.59
N ASP A 106 30.18 -35.34 -4.33
CA ASP A 106 29.02 -35.22 -5.21
C ASP A 106 27.70 -35.32 -4.42
N ILE A 107 26.58 -35.05 -5.12
CA ILE A 107 25.25 -35.04 -4.50
C ILE A 107 24.87 -36.39 -3.87
N SER A 108 25.34 -37.52 -4.42
CA SER A 108 24.97 -38.86 -3.94
C SER A 108 25.50 -39.08 -2.52
N HIS A 109 26.70 -38.59 -2.22
CA HIS A 109 27.27 -38.67 -0.87
C HIS A 109 26.36 -37.99 0.16
N TYR A 110 25.88 -36.78 -0.13
CA TYR A 110 25.00 -36.04 0.78
C TYR A 110 23.61 -36.67 0.89
N ILE A 111 23.09 -37.27 -0.18
CA ILE A 111 21.83 -38.04 -0.13
C ILE A 111 21.98 -39.23 0.81
N THR A 112 23.03 -40.05 0.65
CA THR A 112 23.28 -41.20 1.54
C THR A 112 23.50 -40.78 2.99
N MET A 113 24.13 -39.62 3.24
CA MET A 113 24.22 -39.07 4.60
C MET A 113 22.84 -38.78 5.20
N ILE A 114 21.92 -38.18 4.44
CA ILE A 114 20.56 -37.87 4.89
C ILE A 114 19.76 -39.17 5.10
N GLU A 115 19.90 -40.15 4.21
CA GLU A 115 19.28 -41.48 4.36
C GLU A 115 19.77 -42.18 5.63
N GLY A 116 21.06 -42.06 5.95
CA GLY A 116 21.67 -42.61 7.17
C GLY A 116 21.13 -42.01 8.48
N LEU A 117 20.46 -40.85 8.43
CA LEU A 117 19.78 -40.28 9.60
C LEU A 117 18.52 -41.07 9.99
N ASN A 118 18.05 -41.99 9.15
CA ASN A 118 16.87 -42.84 9.41
C ASN A 118 15.64 -42.04 9.86
N LEU A 119 15.39 -40.90 9.20
CA LEU A 119 14.26 -40.03 9.52
C LEU A 119 12.93 -40.75 9.29
N SER A 120 11.96 -40.51 10.16
CA SER A 120 10.63 -41.09 10.01
C SER A 120 9.96 -40.63 8.70
N PRO A 121 9.09 -41.43 8.06
CA PRO A 121 8.37 -41.01 6.86
C PRO A 121 7.61 -39.70 7.04
N ALA A 122 7.05 -39.47 8.23
CA ALA A 122 6.35 -38.21 8.55
C ALA A 122 7.31 -37.01 8.60
N THR A 123 8.50 -37.18 9.19
CA THR A 123 9.53 -36.14 9.23
C THR A 123 10.04 -35.80 7.83
N LEU A 124 10.29 -36.81 7.00
CA LEU A 124 10.70 -36.63 5.60
C LEU A 124 9.61 -35.92 4.79
N PHE A 125 8.35 -36.32 4.94
CA PHE A 125 7.24 -35.66 4.27
C PHE A 125 7.13 -34.18 4.67
N LEU A 126 7.24 -33.87 5.96
CA LEU A 126 7.21 -32.48 6.43
C LEU A 126 8.39 -31.67 5.87
N ALA A 127 9.60 -32.25 5.83
CA ALA A 127 10.76 -31.59 5.23
C ALA A 127 10.54 -31.29 3.74
N LYS A 128 9.97 -32.26 2.99
CA LYS A 128 9.61 -32.05 1.58
C LYS A 128 8.57 -30.95 1.41
N VAL A 129 7.53 -30.90 2.26
CA VAL A 129 6.52 -29.82 2.24
C VAL A 129 7.16 -28.46 2.47
N LEU A 130 8.05 -28.33 3.46
CA LEU A 130 8.71 -27.06 3.78
C LEU A 130 9.61 -26.56 2.63
N ILE A 131 10.30 -27.48 1.94
CA ILE A 131 11.14 -27.15 0.78
C ILE A 131 10.29 -26.80 -0.44
N ALA A 132 9.20 -27.54 -0.68
CA ALA A 132 8.32 -27.36 -1.83
C ALA A 132 7.37 -26.15 -1.70
N ALA A 133 6.97 -25.76 -0.48
CA ALA A 133 5.96 -24.72 -0.25
C ALA A 133 6.33 -23.35 -0.85
N PRO A 134 7.57 -22.83 -0.68
CA PRO A 134 7.98 -21.60 -1.35
C PRO A 134 7.82 -21.67 -2.87
N PHE A 135 8.20 -22.80 -3.49
CA PHE A 135 8.07 -22.99 -4.94
C PHE A 135 6.60 -23.04 -5.35
N GLY A 136 5.78 -23.85 -4.70
CA GLY A 136 4.36 -23.97 -4.99
C GLY A 136 3.64 -22.62 -4.91
N TYR A 137 3.93 -21.85 -3.86
CA TYR A 137 3.40 -20.51 -3.68
C TYR A 137 3.92 -19.50 -4.71
N HIS A 138 5.24 -19.40 -4.90
CA HIS A 138 5.84 -18.42 -5.80
C HIS A 138 5.42 -18.67 -7.25
N PHE A 139 5.36 -19.93 -7.68
CA PHE A 139 4.90 -20.31 -9.01
C PHE A 139 3.43 -19.96 -9.25
N ALA A 140 2.53 -20.38 -8.36
CA ALA A 140 1.09 -20.10 -8.51
C ALA A 140 0.78 -18.60 -8.46
N ASN A 141 1.38 -17.86 -7.52
CA ASN A 141 1.19 -16.42 -7.47
C ASN A 141 1.89 -15.69 -8.62
N GLY A 142 3.00 -16.23 -9.15
CA GLY A 142 3.66 -15.73 -10.35
C GLY A 142 2.75 -15.80 -11.58
N ILE A 143 2.03 -16.91 -11.78
CA ILE A 143 1.00 -17.02 -12.84
C ILE A 143 -0.08 -15.95 -12.68
N ARG A 144 -0.52 -15.70 -11.44
CA ARG A 144 -1.49 -14.64 -11.14
C ARG A 144 -0.94 -13.25 -11.47
N HIS A 145 0.32 -12.98 -11.19
CA HIS A 145 0.97 -11.71 -11.58
C HIS A 145 1.06 -11.56 -13.10
N LEU A 146 1.47 -12.60 -13.83
CA LEU A 146 1.49 -12.59 -15.30
C LEU A 146 0.09 -12.36 -15.88
N TYR A 147 -0.94 -12.93 -15.26
CA TYR A 147 -2.33 -12.65 -15.64
C TYR A 147 -2.69 -11.17 -15.44
N TRP A 148 -2.29 -10.56 -14.33
CA TRP A 148 -2.47 -9.12 -14.07
C TRP A 148 -1.68 -8.23 -15.03
N ASP A 149 -0.49 -8.65 -15.48
CA ASP A 149 0.31 -7.92 -16.46
C ASP A 149 -0.41 -7.78 -17.81
N THR A 150 -1.40 -8.63 -18.09
CA THR A 150 -2.31 -8.49 -19.25
C THR A 150 -3.46 -7.50 -19.02
N ALA A 151 -3.44 -6.75 -17.91
CA ALA A 151 -4.49 -5.83 -17.46
C ALA A 151 -5.87 -6.50 -17.19
N LYS A 152 -5.87 -7.78 -16.83
CA LYS A 152 -7.08 -8.57 -16.51
C LYS A 152 -7.19 -8.87 -15.02
N GLY A 153 -8.41 -9.06 -14.50
CA GLY A 153 -8.63 -9.50 -13.12
C GLY A 153 -8.25 -8.49 -12.04
N LEU A 154 -8.32 -7.20 -12.36
CA LEU A 154 -7.88 -6.09 -11.50
C LEU A 154 -9.00 -5.47 -10.67
N SER A 155 -10.25 -5.91 -10.82
CA SER A 155 -11.31 -5.49 -9.88
C SER A 155 -11.07 -6.09 -8.50
N ILE A 156 -11.48 -5.40 -7.43
CA ILE A 156 -11.27 -5.89 -6.06
C ILE A 156 -11.84 -7.30 -5.87
N LYS A 157 -13.03 -7.59 -6.42
CA LYS A 157 -13.62 -8.94 -6.34
C LYS A 157 -12.75 -10.00 -6.99
N GLU A 158 -12.22 -9.72 -8.19
CA GLU A 158 -11.35 -10.66 -8.91
C GLU A 158 -9.99 -10.80 -8.23
N VAL A 159 -9.42 -9.71 -7.71
CA VAL A 159 -8.16 -9.74 -6.98
C VAL A 159 -8.26 -10.65 -5.75
N TYR A 160 -9.36 -10.60 -5.00
CA TYR A 160 -9.58 -11.52 -3.87
C TYR A 160 -9.86 -12.96 -4.34
N SER A 161 -10.71 -13.13 -5.34
CA SER A 161 -11.04 -14.46 -5.91
C SER A 161 -9.80 -15.18 -6.42
N THR A 162 -9.01 -14.52 -7.27
CA THR A 162 -7.73 -15.05 -7.77
C THR A 162 -6.71 -15.29 -6.66
N GLY A 163 -6.77 -14.50 -5.58
CA GLY A 163 -5.94 -14.70 -4.39
C GLY A 163 -6.25 -16.02 -3.67
N TYR A 164 -7.53 -16.35 -3.47
CA TYR A 164 -7.90 -17.64 -2.88
C TYR A 164 -7.65 -18.81 -3.83
N THR A 165 -7.95 -18.64 -5.13
CA THR A 165 -7.70 -19.67 -6.14
C THR A 165 -6.21 -20.03 -6.24
N MET A 166 -5.32 -19.03 -6.23
CA MET A 166 -3.88 -19.30 -6.29
C MET A 166 -3.36 -19.94 -5.00
N LEU A 167 -3.92 -19.62 -3.83
CA LEU A 167 -3.56 -20.27 -2.55
C LEU A 167 -3.92 -21.76 -2.58
N ALA A 168 -5.11 -22.10 -3.07
CA ALA A 168 -5.53 -23.49 -3.25
C ALA A 168 -4.60 -24.24 -4.24
N GLY A 169 -4.28 -23.60 -5.37
CA GLY A 169 -3.34 -24.14 -6.35
C GLY A 169 -1.94 -24.35 -5.78
N ALA A 170 -1.43 -23.41 -4.98
CA ALA A 170 -0.14 -23.50 -4.30
C ALA A 170 -0.09 -24.66 -3.30
N ALA A 171 -1.15 -24.83 -2.49
CA ALA A 171 -1.25 -25.92 -1.54
C ALA A 171 -1.27 -27.29 -2.24
N ALA A 172 -2.10 -27.42 -3.30
CA ALA A 172 -2.16 -28.65 -4.09
C ALA A 172 -0.81 -28.99 -4.73
N LEU A 173 -0.17 -28.01 -5.38
CA LEU A 173 1.15 -28.20 -6.00
C LEU A 173 2.21 -28.61 -4.96
N THR A 174 2.20 -27.97 -3.79
CA THR A 174 3.13 -28.30 -2.69
C THR A 174 2.95 -29.75 -2.22
N LEU A 175 1.71 -30.18 -2.01
CA LEU A 175 1.41 -31.54 -1.54
C LEU A 175 1.76 -32.60 -2.58
N ILE A 176 1.50 -32.32 -3.86
CA ILE A 176 1.90 -33.21 -4.95
C ILE A 176 3.42 -33.36 -4.97
N LEU A 177 4.16 -32.24 -4.94
CA LEU A 177 5.63 -32.28 -4.95
C LEU A 177 6.21 -32.97 -3.71
N ALA A 178 5.57 -32.84 -2.56
CA ALA A 178 6.03 -33.50 -1.34
C ALA A 178 5.73 -35.02 -1.30
N ALA A 179 4.76 -35.47 -2.10
CA ALA A 179 4.39 -36.88 -2.21
C ALA A 179 5.23 -37.65 -3.25
N LEU A 180 5.89 -36.95 -4.18
CA LEU A 180 6.91 -37.52 -5.08
C LEU A 180 8.18 -37.86 -4.29
#